data_AF-A0A7Y9R3D4-F1
#
_entry.id   AF-A0A7Y9R3D4-F1
#
_cell.length_a   1.000
_cell.length_b   1.000
_cell.length_c   1.000
_cell.angle_alpha   90.00
_cell.angle_beta   90.00
_cell.angle_gamma   90.00
#
_symmetry.space_group_name_H-M   'P 1'
#
loop_
_entity.id
_entity.type
_entity.pdbx_description
1 polymer ?
#
loop_
_entity_poly.entity_id
_entity_poly.type
_entity_poly.pdbx_seq_one_letter_code
_entity_poly.pdbx_strand_id
1 'polypeptide(L)'
;MTPPQNHLIALLPDADRLRLLARCEPVSLVLAQVLCERGVPLQHVHFPVDGFISLVTQLDGHPGLEVGMVGREGVLGASLALGMAVAPLQALVQGAGTAWRVTVPDFLAELARSPALQHYLHRFLYVRMVQLATSAACLRFHLIEPRLARWLLMSQDRAHADHFRVTHEFLAYMLGVRRVGVTVAAGALQRRGLILYHRGELQVLDRAGLEASACTCYATDCGSYTDTLGVPSFEARHLV
;
A
#
# COMPACT_ATOMS: atom_id res chain seq x y z
N MET A 1 -24.85 0.98 8.48
CA MET A 1 -23.38 0.99 8.33
C MET A 1 -23.07 1.51 6.94
N THR A 2 -22.32 2.60 6.82
CA THR A 2 -21.85 3.11 5.53
C THR A 2 -20.93 2.05 4.91
N PRO A 3 -21.09 1.69 3.63
CA PRO A 3 -20.20 0.72 3.01
C PRO A 3 -18.75 1.22 3.11
N PRO A 4 -17.77 0.33 3.33
CA PRO A 4 -16.37 0.71 3.37
C PRO A 4 -15.99 1.46 2.09
N GLN A 5 -15.23 2.54 2.23
CA GLN A 5 -14.90 3.43 1.13
C GLN A 5 -13.43 3.83 1.19
N ASN A 6 -12.85 4.13 0.02
CA ASN A 6 -11.54 4.75 -0.09
C ASN A 6 -11.51 6.13 0.62
N HIS A 7 -10.49 6.38 1.43
CA HIS A 7 -10.39 7.60 2.25
C HIS A 7 -10.27 8.86 1.40
N LEU A 8 -9.56 8.83 0.26
CA LEU A 8 -9.45 10.00 -0.62
C LEU A 8 -10.81 10.37 -1.22
N ILE A 9 -11.60 9.36 -1.61
CA ILE A 9 -12.97 9.56 -2.10
C ILE A 9 -13.87 10.10 -0.98
N ALA A 10 -13.73 9.57 0.23
CA ALA A 10 -14.53 10.00 1.39
C ALA A 10 -14.26 11.45 1.81
N LEU A 11 -13.04 11.95 1.57
CA LEU A 11 -12.64 13.34 1.84
C LEU A 11 -13.22 14.36 0.86
N LEU A 12 -13.76 13.91 -0.28
CA LEU A 12 -14.35 14.80 -1.27
C LEU A 12 -15.70 15.36 -0.79
N PRO A 13 -16.03 16.63 -1.14
CA PRO A 13 -17.40 17.13 -1.03
C PRO A 13 -18.39 16.20 -1.71
N ASP A 14 -19.61 16.10 -1.18
CA ASP A 14 -20.62 15.12 -1.64
C ASP A 14 -20.87 15.19 -3.15
N ALA A 15 -20.92 16.39 -3.72
CA ALA A 15 -21.13 16.59 -5.15
C ALA A 15 -19.96 16.02 -5.99
N ASP A 16 -18.72 16.25 -5.57
CA ASP A 16 -17.51 15.74 -6.24
C ASP A 16 -17.40 14.23 -6.09
N ARG A 17 -17.70 13.71 -4.89
CA ARG A 17 -17.73 12.28 -4.59
C ARG A 17 -18.71 11.53 -5.47
N LEU A 18 -19.95 12.02 -5.57
CA LEU A 18 -21.01 11.38 -6.37
C LEU A 18 -20.68 11.40 -7.86
N ARG A 19 -20.12 12.51 -8.39
CA ARG A 19 -19.72 12.59 -9.80
C ARG A 19 -18.59 11.61 -10.14
N LEU A 20 -17.55 11.55 -9.29
CA LEU A 20 -16.46 10.60 -9.48
C LEU A 20 -16.98 9.16 -9.46
N LEU A 21 -17.77 8.80 -8.45
CA LEU A 21 -18.33 7.45 -8.33
C LEU A 21 -19.28 7.07 -9.46
N ALA A 22 -20.02 8.03 -10.04
CA ALA A 22 -20.86 7.78 -11.20
C ALA A 22 -20.06 7.38 -12.47
N ARG A 23 -18.75 7.64 -12.48
CA ARG A 23 -17.80 7.20 -13.53
C ARG A 23 -17.01 5.95 -13.12
N CYS A 24 -17.12 5.53 -11.87
CA CYS A 24 -16.42 4.37 -11.37
C CYS A 24 -17.24 3.09 -11.57
N GLU A 25 -16.53 1.98 -11.73
CA GLU A 25 -17.08 0.64 -11.59
C GLU A 25 -16.38 -0.08 -10.42
N PRO A 26 -17.11 -0.92 -9.66
CA PRO A 26 -16.49 -1.76 -8.65
C PRO A 26 -15.73 -2.91 -9.33
N VAL A 27 -14.51 -3.19 -8.85
CA VAL A 27 -13.69 -4.30 -9.34
C VAL A 27 -13.09 -5.09 -8.19
N SER A 28 -12.83 -6.37 -8.44
CA SER A 28 -12.07 -7.22 -7.53
C SER A 28 -10.57 -7.05 -7.78
N LEU A 29 -9.81 -6.86 -6.71
CA LEU A 29 -8.36 -6.97 -6.68
C LEU A 29 -8.01 -8.43 -6.43
N VAL A 30 -7.44 -9.11 -7.42
CA VAL A 30 -7.06 -10.53 -7.32
C VAL A 30 -5.59 -10.64 -6.96
N LEU A 31 -5.26 -11.46 -5.96
CA LEU A 31 -3.87 -11.68 -5.53
C LEU A 31 -2.96 -12.01 -6.73
N ALA A 32 -1.77 -11.39 -6.76
CA ALA A 32 -0.78 -11.52 -7.82
C ALA A 32 -1.16 -10.94 -9.19
N GLN A 33 -2.31 -10.27 -9.31
CA GLN A 33 -2.67 -9.54 -10.52
C GLN A 33 -1.77 -8.31 -10.72
N VAL A 34 -1.20 -8.16 -11.92
CA VAL A 34 -0.50 -6.94 -12.34
C VAL A 34 -1.53 -5.95 -12.91
N LEU A 35 -1.68 -4.78 -12.29
CA LEU A 35 -2.61 -3.74 -12.73
C LEU A 35 -1.97 -2.79 -13.75
N CYS A 36 -0.67 -2.58 -13.66
CA CYS A 36 0.12 -1.90 -14.67
C CYS A 36 1.60 -2.30 -14.58
N GLU A 37 2.28 -2.23 -15.73
CA GLU A 37 3.71 -2.45 -15.85
C GLU A 37 4.46 -1.12 -15.93
N ARG A 38 5.72 -1.11 -15.46
CA ARG A 38 6.59 0.07 -15.55
C ARG A 38 6.76 0.48 -17.02
N GLY A 39 6.64 1.77 -17.29
CA GLY A 39 6.84 2.33 -18.64
C GLY A 39 5.63 2.18 -19.55
N VAL A 40 4.56 1.51 -19.11
CA VAL A 40 3.33 1.34 -19.88
C VAL A 40 2.33 2.47 -19.56
N PRO A 41 1.61 3.01 -20.56
CA PRO A 41 0.53 3.97 -20.32
C PRO A 41 -0.55 3.40 -19.40
N LEU A 42 -0.93 4.19 -18.40
CA LEU A 42 -2.04 3.88 -17.51
C LEU A 42 -3.35 3.88 -18.30
N GLN A 43 -4.12 2.81 -18.14
CA GLN A 43 -5.47 2.70 -18.73
C GLN A 43 -6.56 3.04 -17.71
N HIS A 44 -6.28 2.76 -16.43
CA HIS A 44 -7.23 2.92 -15.35
C HIS A 44 -6.58 3.48 -14.08
N VAL A 45 -7.39 4.18 -13.30
CA VAL A 45 -7.09 4.60 -11.93
C VAL A 45 -7.85 3.69 -10.98
N HIS A 46 -7.20 3.27 -9.89
CA HIS A 46 -7.78 2.37 -8.90
C HIS A 46 -7.75 3.01 -7.51
N PHE A 47 -8.91 3.03 -6.86
CA PHE A 47 -9.09 3.45 -5.47
C PHE A 47 -9.44 2.22 -4.63
N PRO A 48 -8.47 1.57 -3.97
CA PRO A 48 -8.74 0.42 -3.13
C PRO A 48 -9.74 0.77 -2.03
N VAL A 49 -10.58 -0.20 -1.67
CA VAL A 49 -11.53 -0.12 -0.55
C VAL A 49 -11.08 -1.08 0.55
N ASP A 50 -10.62 -2.25 0.16
CA ASP A 50 -9.94 -3.24 1.00
C ASP A 50 -8.85 -3.94 0.17
N GLY A 51 -7.93 -4.63 0.84
CA GLY A 51 -6.72 -5.12 0.19
C GLY A 51 -5.72 -4.00 -0.12
N PHE A 52 -4.66 -4.34 -0.87
CA PHE A 52 -3.63 -3.39 -1.24
C PHE A 52 -2.84 -3.78 -2.48
N ILE A 53 -2.29 -2.75 -3.10
CA ILE A 53 -1.45 -2.82 -4.28
C ILE A 53 -0.02 -2.47 -3.87
N SER A 54 0.91 -3.38 -4.10
CA SER A 54 2.35 -3.14 -3.95
C SER A 54 2.91 -2.44 -5.19
N LEU A 55 3.75 -1.44 -4.95
CA LEU A 55 4.45 -0.71 -6.00
C LEU A 55 5.90 -1.16 -6.03
N VAL A 56 6.24 -1.86 -7.10
CA VAL A 56 7.49 -2.61 -7.23
C VAL A 56 8.37 -1.93 -8.28
N THR A 57 9.61 -1.64 -7.89
CA THR A 57 10.67 -1.27 -8.83
C THR A 57 11.44 -2.52 -9.23
N GLN A 58 11.89 -2.56 -10.48
CA GLN A 58 12.77 -3.62 -10.99
C GLN A 58 14.05 -2.98 -11.50
N LEU A 59 15.18 -3.57 -11.12
CA LEU A 59 16.52 -3.18 -11.56
C LEU A 59 17.16 -4.38 -12.24
N ASP A 60 17.84 -4.15 -13.35
CA ASP A 60 18.44 -5.22 -14.17
C ASP A 60 19.32 -6.15 -13.32
N GLY A 61 19.07 -7.45 -13.40
CA GLY A 61 19.82 -8.47 -12.67
C GLY A 61 19.54 -8.55 -11.16
N HIS A 62 18.61 -7.76 -10.62
CA HIS A 62 18.21 -7.78 -9.22
C HIS A 62 16.77 -8.27 -9.04
N PRO A 63 16.46 -8.93 -7.90
CA PRO A 63 15.07 -9.13 -7.50
C PRO A 63 14.34 -7.78 -7.46
N GLY A 64 13.09 -7.74 -7.93
CA GLY A 64 12.26 -6.56 -7.79
C GLY A 64 12.07 -6.21 -6.32
N LEU A 65 11.86 -4.93 -6.02
CA LEU A 65 11.82 -4.38 -4.67
C LEU A 65 10.54 -3.58 -4.49
N GLU A 66 9.80 -3.84 -3.43
CA GLU A 66 8.66 -3.01 -3.06
C GLU A 66 9.18 -1.68 -2.48
N VAL A 67 8.71 -0.57 -3.06
CA VAL A 67 9.07 0.79 -2.65
C VAL A 67 7.86 1.57 -2.13
N GLY A 68 6.71 0.94 -2.05
CA GLY A 68 5.51 1.50 -1.46
C GLY A 68 4.28 0.62 -1.63
N MET A 69 3.22 0.97 -0.92
CA MET A 69 1.92 0.31 -0.98
C MET A 69 0.82 1.34 -1.21
N VAL A 70 -0.28 0.92 -1.85
CA VAL A 70 -1.50 1.70 -1.99
C VAL A 70 -2.65 0.85 -1.46
N GLY A 71 -3.21 1.25 -0.32
CA GLY A 71 -4.45 0.70 0.23
C GLY A 71 -5.61 1.69 0.12
N ARG A 72 -6.59 1.55 1.01
CA ARG A 72 -7.78 2.42 1.06
C ARG A 72 -7.49 3.89 1.33
N GLU A 73 -6.32 4.18 1.86
CA GLU A 73 -5.84 5.52 2.16
C GLU A 73 -5.30 6.28 0.93
N GLY A 74 -5.23 5.61 -0.23
CA GLY A 74 -4.56 6.14 -1.41
C GLY A 74 -5.22 5.78 -2.74
N VAL A 75 -4.50 6.03 -3.83
CA VAL A 75 -4.93 5.74 -5.21
C VAL A 75 -3.76 5.31 -6.08
N LEU A 76 -3.98 4.31 -6.94
CA LEU A 76 -3.09 3.97 -8.04
C LEU A 76 -3.46 4.83 -9.25
N GLY A 77 -2.52 5.63 -9.75
CA GLY A 77 -2.75 6.57 -10.86
C GLY A 77 -2.64 8.05 -10.46
N ALA A 78 -2.22 8.36 -9.22
CA ALA A 78 -2.03 9.73 -8.75
C ALA A 78 -1.09 10.58 -9.63
N SER A 79 -0.18 9.96 -10.38
CA SER A 79 0.73 10.64 -11.31
C SER A 79 0.01 11.42 -12.43
N LEU A 80 -1.24 11.06 -12.73
CA LEU A 80 -2.07 11.80 -13.68
C LEU A 80 -2.32 13.25 -13.22
N ALA A 81 -2.31 13.51 -11.92
CA ALA A 81 -2.39 14.88 -11.38
C ALA A 81 -1.14 15.72 -11.70
N LEU A 82 -0.02 15.06 -12.02
CA LEU A 82 1.21 15.69 -12.48
C LEU A 82 1.32 15.74 -14.00
N GLY A 83 0.24 15.38 -14.73
CA GLY A 83 0.27 15.24 -16.19
C GLY A 83 1.02 14.01 -16.70
N MET A 84 1.35 13.06 -15.82
CA MET A 84 2.13 11.87 -16.17
C MET A 84 1.24 10.63 -16.27
N ALA A 85 0.97 10.22 -17.51
CA ALA A 85 0.13 9.07 -17.83
C ALA A 85 0.88 7.73 -17.96
N VAL A 86 2.18 7.70 -17.69
CA VAL A 86 3.00 6.48 -17.76
C VAL A 86 3.30 5.99 -16.35
N ALA A 87 3.13 4.69 -16.11
CA ALA A 87 3.39 4.09 -14.81
C ALA A 87 4.90 4.11 -14.48
N PRO A 88 5.33 4.74 -13.37
CA PRO A 88 6.75 4.78 -13.00
C PRO A 88 7.25 3.47 -12.38
N LEU A 89 6.32 2.65 -11.88
CA LEU A 89 6.54 1.41 -11.12
C LEU A 89 5.56 0.34 -11.60
N GLN A 90 5.88 -0.93 -11.40
CA GLN A 90 4.91 -2.01 -11.57
C GLN A 90 3.92 -1.98 -10.39
N ALA A 91 2.63 -2.12 -10.67
CA ALA A 91 1.59 -2.23 -9.65
C ALA A 91 1.08 -3.67 -9.58
N LEU A 92 1.33 -4.32 -8.44
CA LEU A 92 1.01 -5.73 -8.20
C LEU A 92 0.06 -5.85 -7.02
N VAL A 93 -1.09 -6.50 -7.20
CA VAL A 93 -2.02 -6.77 -6.10
C VAL A 93 -1.41 -7.79 -5.14
N GLN A 94 -1.35 -7.43 -3.85
CA GLN A 94 -0.77 -8.27 -2.80
C GLN A 94 -1.72 -8.53 -1.63
N GLY A 95 -2.65 -7.61 -1.36
CA GLY A 95 -3.85 -7.90 -0.61
C GLY A 95 -5.01 -8.03 -1.58
N ALA A 96 -5.61 -9.22 -1.66
CA ALA A 96 -6.87 -9.38 -2.39
C ALA A 96 -7.96 -8.53 -1.75
N GLY A 97 -8.91 -8.06 -2.56
CA GLY A 97 -9.93 -7.17 -2.08
C GLY A 97 -10.79 -6.53 -3.15
N THR A 98 -11.27 -5.32 -2.90
CA THR A 98 -12.12 -4.55 -3.81
C THR A 98 -11.58 -3.14 -4.02
N ALA A 99 -11.89 -2.57 -5.18
CA ALA A 99 -11.54 -1.19 -5.54
C ALA A 99 -12.61 -0.55 -6.40
N TRP A 100 -12.64 0.78 -6.41
CA TRP A 100 -13.27 1.53 -7.50
C TRP A 100 -12.26 1.70 -8.62
N ARG A 101 -12.68 1.41 -9.86
CA ARG A 101 -11.89 1.62 -11.07
C ARG A 101 -12.55 2.67 -11.94
N VAL A 102 -11.76 3.57 -12.52
CA VAL A 102 -12.21 4.56 -13.51
C VAL A 102 -11.21 4.63 -14.65
N THR A 103 -11.69 4.87 -15.86
CA THR A 103 -10.82 5.04 -17.03
C THR A 103 -9.97 6.31 -16.89
N VAL A 104 -8.78 6.33 -17.49
CA VAL A 104 -7.95 7.54 -17.47
C VAL A 104 -8.66 8.77 -18.08
N PRO A 105 -9.35 8.68 -19.24
CA PRO A 105 -10.08 9.81 -19.79
C PRO A 105 -11.15 10.37 -18.84
N ASP A 106 -11.97 9.52 -18.23
CA ASP A 106 -13.01 9.94 -17.30
C ASP A 106 -12.41 10.57 -16.03
N PHE A 107 -11.33 9.97 -15.52
CA PHE A 107 -10.62 10.50 -14.36
C PHE A 107 -10.02 11.88 -14.61
N LEU A 108 -9.37 12.08 -15.77
CA LEU A 108 -8.80 13.38 -16.14
C LEU A 108 -9.90 14.44 -16.30
N ALA A 109 -11.07 14.07 -16.82
CA ALA A 109 -12.21 14.98 -16.92
C ALA A 109 -12.72 15.42 -15.53
N GLU A 110 -12.87 14.49 -14.58
CA GLU A 110 -13.28 14.84 -13.21
C GLU A 110 -12.17 15.61 -12.47
N LEU A 111 -10.92 15.25 -12.67
CA LEU A 111 -9.77 15.95 -12.10
C LEU A 111 -9.72 17.41 -12.55
N ALA A 112 -9.96 17.70 -13.83
CA ALA A 112 -9.99 19.06 -14.35
C ALA A 112 -11.14 19.91 -13.75
N ARG A 113 -12.24 19.24 -13.32
CA ARG A 113 -13.45 19.89 -12.81
C ARG A 113 -13.48 20.06 -11.30
N SER A 114 -12.70 19.26 -10.57
CA SER A 114 -12.75 19.19 -9.10
C SER A 114 -11.47 19.73 -8.46
N PRO A 115 -11.46 20.99 -7.99
CA PRO A 115 -10.35 21.52 -7.18
C PRO A 115 -10.10 20.71 -5.91
N ALA A 116 -11.14 20.13 -5.31
CA ALA A 116 -11.02 19.27 -4.14
C ALA A 116 -10.25 17.97 -4.46
N LEU A 117 -10.57 17.31 -5.59
CA LEU A 117 -9.83 16.13 -6.04
C LEU A 117 -8.36 16.44 -6.32
N GLN A 118 -8.07 17.56 -7.01
CA GLN A 118 -6.69 18.02 -7.22
C GLN A 118 -5.96 18.24 -5.90
N HIS A 119 -6.59 18.94 -4.95
CA HIS A 119 -6.03 19.22 -3.65
C HIS A 119 -5.61 17.95 -2.90
N TYR A 120 -6.51 16.97 -2.77
CA TYR A 120 -6.21 15.74 -2.05
C TYR A 120 -5.22 14.84 -2.78
N LEU A 121 -5.21 14.82 -4.13
CA LEU A 121 -4.18 14.11 -4.88
C LEU A 121 -2.80 14.71 -4.71
N HIS A 122 -2.67 16.05 -4.72
CA HIS A 122 -1.39 16.71 -4.46
C HIS A 122 -0.85 16.39 -3.06
N ARG A 123 -1.73 16.39 -2.07
CA ARG A 123 -1.38 16.01 -0.69
C ARG A 123 -1.00 14.53 -0.60
N PHE A 124 -1.74 13.63 -1.25
CA PHE A 124 -1.38 12.22 -1.33
C PHE A 124 -0.02 12.02 -2.02
N LEU A 125 0.28 12.74 -3.10
CA LEU A 125 1.58 12.70 -3.76
C LEU A 125 2.71 13.13 -2.82
N TYR A 126 2.49 14.15 -1.98
CA TYR A 126 3.45 14.53 -0.95
C TYR A 126 3.67 13.43 0.09
N VAL A 127 2.60 12.77 0.57
CA VAL A 127 2.72 11.57 1.42
C VAL A 127 3.59 10.52 0.74
N ARG A 128 3.36 10.26 -0.55
CA ARG A 128 4.17 9.28 -1.32
C ARG A 128 5.64 9.67 -1.43
N MET A 129 5.96 10.96 -1.53
CA MET A 129 7.34 11.44 -1.50
C MET A 129 8.00 11.17 -0.14
N VAL A 130 7.30 11.46 0.96
CA VAL A 130 7.78 11.19 2.33
C VAL A 130 8.02 9.70 2.54
N GLN A 131 7.08 8.85 2.12
CA GLN A 131 7.21 7.40 2.23
C GLN A 131 8.34 6.83 1.38
N LEU A 132 8.57 7.38 0.19
CA LEU A 132 9.68 6.96 -0.67
C LEU A 132 11.03 7.32 -0.04
N ALA A 133 11.17 8.54 0.50
CA ALA A 133 12.36 8.95 1.24
C ALA A 133 12.59 8.09 2.48
N THR A 134 11.52 7.83 3.25
CA THR A 134 11.55 6.95 4.43
C THR A 134 11.94 5.53 4.05
N SER A 135 11.40 4.99 2.95
CA SER A 135 11.72 3.66 2.46
C SER A 135 13.18 3.55 2.01
N ALA A 136 13.72 4.58 1.34
CA ALA A 136 15.14 4.62 0.95
C ALA A 136 16.07 4.57 2.18
N ALA A 137 15.78 5.36 3.22
CA ALA A 137 16.53 5.31 4.47
C ALA A 137 16.35 3.94 5.18
N CYS A 138 15.13 3.42 5.21
CA CYS A 138 14.79 2.14 5.82
C CYS A 138 15.60 0.99 5.21
N LEU A 139 15.67 0.94 3.88
CA LEU A 139 16.42 -0.05 3.12
C LEU A 139 17.92 -0.02 3.44
N ARG A 140 18.49 1.17 3.63
CA ARG A 140 19.92 1.36 3.86
C ARG A 140 20.36 1.08 5.29
N PHE A 141 19.58 1.51 6.28
CA PHE A 141 20.04 1.62 7.66
C PHE A 141 19.40 0.63 8.64
N HIS A 142 18.24 0.03 8.31
CA HIS A 142 17.60 -0.94 9.20
C HIS A 142 17.91 -2.38 8.82
N LEU A 143 18.03 -3.23 9.85
CA LEU A 143 18.15 -4.68 9.70
C LEU A 143 16.86 -5.29 9.13
N ILE A 144 16.95 -6.54 8.64
CA ILE A 144 15.84 -7.23 7.95
C ILE A 144 14.65 -7.44 8.87
N GLU A 145 14.87 -7.80 10.14
CA GLU A 145 13.80 -8.14 11.07
C GLU A 145 12.84 -6.96 11.36
N PRO A 146 13.31 -5.76 11.75
CA PRO A 146 12.43 -4.61 11.90
C PRO A 146 11.71 -4.18 10.61
N ARG A 147 12.35 -4.40 9.45
CA ARG A 147 11.76 -4.13 8.14
C ARG A 147 10.64 -5.11 7.80
N LEU A 148 10.84 -6.40 8.11
CA LEU A 148 9.82 -7.43 7.96
C LEU A 148 8.63 -7.15 8.88
N ALA A 149 8.88 -6.80 10.15
CA ALA A 149 7.82 -6.41 11.09
C ALA A 149 7.01 -5.21 10.56
N ARG A 150 7.68 -4.14 10.08
CA ARG A 150 7.02 -3.01 9.40
C ARG A 150 6.16 -3.47 8.21
N TRP A 151 6.70 -4.31 7.33
CA TRP A 151 5.98 -4.78 6.14
C TRP A 151 4.71 -5.56 6.51
N LEU A 152 4.78 -6.41 7.54
CA LEU A 152 3.65 -7.18 8.05
C LEU A 152 2.57 -6.28 8.65
N LEU A 153 2.95 -5.29 9.45
CA LEU A 153 2.01 -4.29 10.00
C LEU A 153 1.33 -3.52 8.88
N MET A 154 2.11 -2.97 7.93
CA MET A 154 1.59 -2.24 6.77
C MET A 154 0.65 -3.08 5.90
N SER A 155 0.88 -4.39 5.81
CA SER A 155 0.03 -5.34 5.10
C SER A 155 -1.26 -5.63 5.86
N GLN A 156 -1.18 -5.89 7.17
CA GLN A 156 -2.34 -6.13 8.06
C GLN A 156 -3.29 -4.95 8.08
N ASP A 157 -2.71 -3.76 8.17
CA ASP A 157 -3.39 -2.48 8.20
C ASP A 157 -4.27 -2.23 6.96
N ARG A 158 -3.82 -2.68 5.77
CA ARG A 158 -4.53 -2.46 4.50
C ARG A 158 -5.41 -3.63 4.08
N ALA A 159 -4.92 -4.85 4.29
CA ALA A 159 -5.67 -6.07 3.97
C ALA A 159 -6.80 -6.35 4.97
N HIS A 160 -6.79 -5.68 6.13
CA HIS A 160 -7.70 -5.97 7.24
C HIS A 160 -7.63 -7.43 7.72
N ALA A 161 -6.52 -8.12 7.43
CA ALA A 161 -6.30 -9.54 7.70
C ALA A 161 -5.10 -9.73 8.62
N ASP A 162 -5.21 -10.70 9.53
CA ASP A 162 -4.12 -11.16 10.40
C ASP A 162 -3.32 -12.32 9.79
N HIS A 163 -3.84 -12.93 8.72
CA HIS A 163 -3.27 -14.08 8.02
C HIS A 163 -2.90 -13.74 6.57
N PHE A 164 -1.78 -14.27 6.10
CA PHE A 164 -1.24 -14.03 4.76
C PHE A 164 -0.68 -15.31 4.16
N ARG A 165 -0.99 -15.53 2.88
CA ARG A 165 -0.34 -16.56 2.06
C ARG A 165 0.88 -15.94 1.40
N VAL A 166 2.02 -16.07 2.06
CA VAL A 166 3.26 -15.40 1.67
C VAL A 166 4.44 -16.35 1.87
N THR A 167 5.29 -16.54 0.86
CA THR A 167 6.48 -17.40 0.97
C THR A 167 7.72 -16.60 1.38
N HIS A 168 8.75 -17.25 1.94
CA HIS A 168 10.03 -16.59 2.21
C HIS A 168 10.68 -16.03 0.94
N GLU A 169 10.49 -16.70 -0.20
CA GLU A 169 11.01 -16.23 -1.48
C GLU A 169 10.30 -14.96 -1.93
N PHE A 170 8.98 -14.93 -1.78
CA PHE A 170 8.19 -13.75 -2.07
C PHE A 170 8.56 -12.57 -1.15
N LEU A 171 8.69 -12.80 0.17
CA LEU A 171 9.15 -11.76 1.10
C LEU A 171 10.57 -11.30 0.78
N ALA A 172 11.45 -12.21 0.33
CA ALA A 172 12.82 -11.88 -0.05
C ALA A 172 12.84 -10.97 -1.27
N TYR A 173 11.97 -11.25 -2.26
CA TYR A 173 11.70 -10.36 -3.38
C TYR A 173 11.21 -9.00 -2.87
N MET A 174 10.08 -8.94 -2.16
CA MET A 174 9.50 -7.65 -1.73
C MET A 174 10.44 -6.81 -0.86
N LEU A 175 11.25 -7.44 -0.01
CA LEU A 175 12.22 -6.75 0.85
C LEU A 175 13.58 -6.51 0.17
N GLY A 176 13.82 -7.02 -1.03
CA GLY A 176 15.10 -6.87 -1.74
C GLY A 176 16.27 -7.50 -0.97
N VAL A 177 16.07 -8.67 -0.36
CA VAL A 177 17.08 -9.37 0.45
C VAL A 177 17.21 -10.84 0.01
N ARG A 178 18.21 -11.55 0.53
CA ARG A 178 18.32 -13.00 0.31
C ARG A 178 17.29 -13.75 1.14
N ARG A 179 16.74 -14.84 0.58
CA ARG A 179 15.78 -15.74 1.27
C ARG A 179 16.25 -16.19 2.66
N VAL A 180 17.54 -16.47 2.83
CA VAL A 180 18.11 -16.84 4.14
C VAL A 180 17.92 -15.73 5.18
N GLY A 181 18.06 -14.46 4.78
CA GLY A 181 17.82 -13.32 5.67
C GLY A 181 16.37 -13.25 6.15
N VAL A 182 15.41 -13.53 5.26
CA VAL A 182 13.99 -13.65 5.63
C VAL A 182 13.76 -14.80 6.58
N THR A 183 14.31 -15.98 6.30
CA THR A 183 14.19 -17.15 7.20
C THR A 183 14.68 -16.85 8.61
N VAL A 184 15.83 -16.17 8.74
CA VAL A 184 16.39 -15.78 10.05
C VAL A 184 15.49 -14.76 10.76
N ALA A 185 15.06 -13.71 10.06
CA ALA A 185 14.20 -12.66 10.59
C ALA A 185 12.82 -13.20 11.03
N ALA A 186 12.15 -13.94 10.16
CA ALA A 186 10.88 -14.59 10.45
C ALA A 186 11.01 -15.56 11.63
N GLY A 187 12.09 -16.36 11.66
CA GLY A 187 12.36 -17.26 12.78
C GLY A 187 12.58 -16.52 14.11
N ALA A 188 13.18 -15.33 14.10
CA ALA A 188 13.36 -14.52 15.30
C ALA A 188 12.05 -13.90 15.80
N LEU A 189 11.18 -13.42 14.90
CA LEU A 189 9.83 -12.98 15.24
C LEU A 189 9.00 -14.15 15.80
N GLN A 190 9.08 -15.33 15.19
CA GLN A 190 8.35 -16.52 15.62
C GLN A 190 8.82 -17.06 16.97
N ARG A 191 10.13 -17.08 17.26
CA ARG A 191 10.66 -17.49 18.58
C ARG A 191 10.20 -16.59 19.73
N ARG A 192 9.89 -15.32 19.43
CA ARG A 192 9.31 -14.38 20.40
C ARG A 192 7.78 -14.46 20.48
N GLY A 193 7.15 -15.37 19.72
CA GLY A 193 5.70 -15.53 19.71
C GLY A 193 4.94 -14.41 18.98
N LEU A 194 5.63 -13.57 18.19
CA LEU A 194 5.00 -12.43 17.52
C LEU A 194 4.23 -12.84 16.26
N ILE A 195 4.71 -13.88 15.58
CA ILE A 195 4.10 -14.45 14.38
C ILE A 195 4.11 -15.97 14.45
N LEU A 196 3.15 -16.59 13.76
CA LEU A 196 3.19 -17.98 13.35
C LEU A 196 3.51 -18.03 11.85
N TYR A 197 4.44 -18.88 11.44
CA TYR A 197 4.82 -19.02 10.04
C TYR A 197 5.12 -20.48 9.70
N HIS A 198 4.25 -21.09 8.90
CA HIS A 198 4.42 -22.47 8.44
C HIS A 198 4.01 -22.64 6.98
N ARG A 199 4.88 -23.25 6.16
CA ARG A 199 4.58 -23.61 4.75
C ARG A 199 3.99 -22.49 3.88
N GLY A 200 4.41 -21.24 4.09
CA GLY A 200 3.91 -20.10 3.32
C GLY A 200 2.65 -19.45 3.93
N GLU A 201 2.14 -19.97 5.04
CA GLU A 201 1.06 -19.36 5.81
C GLU A 201 1.67 -18.59 6.98
N LEU A 202 1.44 -17.28 7.02
CA LEU A 202 1.88 -16.39 8.08
C LEU A 202 0.68 -15.82 8.82
N GLN A 203 0.69 -15.85 10.15
CA GLN A 203 -0.28 -15.18 11.00
C GLN A 203 0.43 -14.27 12.00
N VAL A 204 -0.06 -13.05 12.18
CA VAL A 204 0.40 -12.15 13.25
C VAL A 204 -0.33 -12.54 14.54
N LEU A 205 0.42 -12.91 15.58
CA LEU A 205 -0.12 -13.36 16.86
C LEU A 205 -0.16 -12.24 17.90
N ASP A 206 0.91 -11.43 17.94
CA ASP A 206 1.04 -10.30 18.86
C ASP A 206 1.39 -9.06 18.04
N ARG A 207 0.36 -8.25 17.76
CA ARG A 207 0.52 -7.01 17.02
C ARG A 207 1.36 -6.00 17.80
N ALA A 208 1.14 -5.84 19.11
CA ALA A 208 1.85 -4.86 19.91
C ALA A 208 3.36 -5.19 20.00
N GLY A 209 3.70 -6.47 20.19
CA GLY A 209 5.08 -6.92 20.14
C GLY A 209 5.70 -6.82 18.74
N LEU A 210 4.90 -6.96 17.68
CA LEU A 210 5.34 -6.73 16.30
C LEU A 210 5.60 -5.24 16.02
N GLU A 211 4.75 -4.34 16.51
CA GLU A 211 4.96 -2.89 16.48
C GLU A 211 6.25 -2.49 17.21
N ALA A 212 6.48 -3.06 18.41
CA ALA A 212 7.71 -2.84 19.16
C ALA A 212 8.97 -3.39 18.45
N SER A 213 8.81 -4.40 17.59
CA SER A 213 9.89 -4.97 16.79
C SER A 213 10.12 -4.25 15.47
N ALA A 214 9.14 -3.47 14.99
CA ALA A 214 9.22 -2.73 13.75
C ALA A 214 10.16 -1.54 13.84
N CYS A 215 10.74 -1.14 12.70
CA CYS A 215 11.50 0.10 12.66
C CYS A 215 10.56 1.31 12.81
N THR A 216 11.12 2.43 13.27
CA THR A 216 10.39 3.70 13.45
C THR A 216 9.74 4.21 12.18
N CYS A 217 10.22 3.77 11.01
CA CYS A 217 9.61 4.07 9.71
C CYS A 217 8.13 3.65 9.63
N TYR A 218 7.68 2.63 10.37
CA TYR A 218 6.26 2.27 10.41
C TYR A 218 5.40 3.43 10.95
N ALA A 219 5.80 3.99 12.10
CA ALA A 219 5.12 5.13 12.70
C ALA A 219 5.23 6.39 11.82
N THR A 220 6.40 6.63 11.21
CA THR A 220 6.59 7.75 10.27
C THR A 220 5.64 7.66 9.06
N ASP A 221 5.49 6.47 8.47
CA ASP A 221 4.58 6.29 7.33
C ASP A 221 3.12 6.50 7.74
N CYS A 222 2.71 6.01 8.91
CA CYS A 222 1.37 6.25 9.45
C CYS A 222 1.11 7.73 9.74
N GLY A 223 2.07 8.39 10.39
CA GLY A 223 2.03 9.82 10.69
C GLY A 223 1.91 10.68 9.43
N SER A 224 2.63 10.33 8.36
CA SER A 224 2.59 11.09 7.10
C SER A 224 1.18 11.25 6.53
N TYR A 225 0.32 10.23 6.65
CA TYR A 225 -1.09 10.33 6.26
C TYR A 225 -1.90 11.23 7.19
N THR A 226 -1.69 11.13 8.50
CA THR A 226 -2.43 11.94 9.48
C THR A 226 -2.07 13.42 9.34
N ASP A 227 -0.76 13.71 9.29
CA ASP A 227 -0.23 15.07 9.21
C ASP A 227 -0.61 15.75 7.88
N THR A 228 -0.62 14.98 6.79
CA THR A 228 -0.85 15.53 5.45
C THR A 228 -2.29 15.40 4.99
N LEU A 229 -3.06 14.36 5.31
CA LEU A 229 -4.44 14.24 4.82
C LEU A 229 -5.49 14.50 5.90
N GLY A 230 -5.09 14.65 7.17
CA GLY A 230 -6.04 14.80 8.28
C GLY A 230 -6.88 13.55 8.54
N VAL A 231 -6.48 12.42 7.95
CA VAL A 231 -7.11 11.11 8.15
C VAL A 231 -6.09 10.15 8.76
N PRO A 232 -6.48 9.37 9.78
CA PRO A 232 -5.61 8.31 10.27
C PRO A 232 -5.31 7.35 9.12
N SER A 233 -4.05 6.91 9.03
CA SER A 233 -3.66 5.90 8.04
C SER A 233 -4.49 4.62 8.23
N PHE A 234 -4.70 4.22 9.49
CA PHE A 234 -5.44 3.03 9.88
C PHE A 234 -6.24 3.30 11.16
N GLU A 235 -7.42 2.69 11.28
CA GLU A 235 -8.11 2.64 12.56
C GLU A 235 -7.27 1.81 13.53
N ALA A 236 -6.92 2.37 14.68
CA ALA A 236 -6.19 1.64 15.72
C ALA A 236 -6.99 0.38 16.09
N ARG A 237 -6.56 -0.79 15.60
CA ARG A 237 -7.08 -2.07 16.04
C ARG A 237 -6.58 -2.30 17.47
N HIS A 238 -7.25 -1.69 18.44
CA HIS A 238 -7.24 -2.20 19.80
C HIS A 238 -8.03 -3.51 19.77
N LEU A 239 -7.33 -4.62 19.58
CA LEU A 239 -7.88 -5.94 19.88
C LEU A 239 -7.82 -6.09 21.40
N VAL A 240 -9.01 -6.27 21.98
CA VAL A 240 -9.27 -6.63 23.39
C VAL A 240 -8.55 -7.93 23.74
#